data_AF-A0AAU9V6J0-F1
#
_entry.id   AF-A0AAU9V6J0-F1
#
_cell.length_a   1.000
_cell.length_b   1.000
_cell.length_c   1.000
_cell.angle_alpha   90.00
_cell.angle_beta   90.00
_cell.angle_gamma   90.00
#
_symmetry.space_group_name_H-M   'P 1'
#
loop_
_entity.id
_entity.type
_entity.pdbx_description
1 polymer ?
#
loop_
_entity_poly.entity_id
_entity_poly.type
_entity_poly.pdbx_seq_one_letter_code
_entity_poly.pdbx_strand_id
1 'polypeptide(L)'
;MAEEDEYASVNRTQLRIKDTSGIKKKKKKKSNKETEKAIENEIKQQIKQQAKSDKTKAELAFQKMQEKMQKQRILQKAEMTHKQRVEKFNQHLDSLTEHFDIPKVSWTK
;
A
#
# COMPACT_ATOMS: atom_id res chain seq x y z
N MET A 1 16.04 -25.70 7.68
CA MET A 1 14.90 -24.82 7.35
C MET A 1 15.22 -24.18 6.01
N ALA A 2 14.51 -24.55 4.95
CA ALA A 2 14.68 -23.90 3.66
C ALA A 2 13.97 -22.54 3.74
N GLU A 3 14.69 -21.45 3.52
CA GLU A 3 14.10 -20.13 3.39
C GLU A 3 13.20 -20.13 2.15
N GLU A 4 11.91 -19.89 2.36
CA GLU A 4 10.95 -19.67 1.29
C GLU A 4 11.29 -18.30 0.67
N ASP A 5 11.99 -18.32 -0.48
CA ASP A 5 12.38 -17.14 -1.24
C ASP A 5 11.11 -16.39 -1.66
N GLU A 6 10.82 -15.28 -0.97
CA GLU A 6 9.65 -14.41 -1.14
C GLU A 6 9.50 -13.92 -2.60
N TYR A 7 10.60 -13.97 -3.38
CA TYR A 7 10.68 -13.57 -4.78
C TYR A 7 10.70 -14.76 -5.76
N ALA A 8 10.37 -15.97 -5.32
CA ALA A 8 10.20 -17.12 -6.21
C ALA A 8 9.07 -16.91 -7.23
N SER A 9 8.06 -16.11 -6.87
CA SER A 9 6.89 -15.85 -7.72
C SER A 9 7.12 -14.78 -8.80
N VAL A 10 8.21 -14.00 -8.74
CA VAL A 10 8.44 -12.90 -9.68
C VAL A 10 9.22 -13.37 -10.91
N ASN A 11 8.76 -12.95 -12.09
CA ASN A 11 9.39 -13.28 -13.35
C ASN A 11 10.74 -12.53 -13.47
N ARG A 12 11.85 -13.27 -13.36
CA ARG A 12 13.23 -12.72 -13.37
C ARG A 12 13.70 -12.26 -14.76
N THR A 13 12.86 -12.35 -15.79
CA THR A 13 13.22 -11.97 -17.16
C THR A 13 13.08 -10.47 -17.39
N GLN A 14 13.95 -9.91 -18.24
CA GLN A 14 13.91 -8.50 -18.60
C GLN A 14 12.59 -8.16 -19.32
N LEU A 15 11.84 -7.21 -18.76
CA LEU A 15 10.55 -6.77 -19.27
C LEU A 15 10.68 -6.26 -20.72
N ARG A 16 10.12 -7.01 -21.67
CA ARG A 16 10.06 -6.61 -23.09
C ARG A 16 8.95 -5.59 -23.27
N ILE A 17 9.30 -4.31 -23.21
CA ILE A 17 8.37 -3.22 -23.51
C ILE A 17 8.11 -3.23 -25.01
N LYS A 18 6.84 -3.44 -25.40
CA LYS A 18 6.37 -3.20 -26.77
C LYS A 18 6.57 -1.70 -27.04
N ASP A 19 7.41 -1.36 -28.02
CA ASP A 19 7.66 0.00 -28.56
C ASP A 19 9.01 0.68 -28.20
N THR A 20 10.13 -0.06 -28.15
CA THR A 20 11.48 0.57 -28.19
C THR A 20 11.92 0.97 -29.60
N SER A 21 11.11 0.75 -30.64
CA SER A 21 11.36 1.25 -31.99
C SER A 21 10.81 2.67 -32.13
N GLY A 22 11.71 3.65 -32.28
CA GLY A 22 11.51 5.06 -32.62
C GLY A 22 10.07 5.56 -32.78
N ILE A 23 9.70 6.54 -31.94
CA ILE A 23 8.42 7.26 -31.93
C ILE A 23 8.14 7.86 -33.32
N LYS A 24 7.40 7.14 -34.17
CA LYS A 24 6.67 7.74 -35.28
C LYS A 24 5.38 8.33 -34.71
N LYS A 25 5.29 9.66 -34.68
CA LYS A 25 4.07 10.42 -34.34
C LYS A 25 2.94 10.06 -35.34
N LYS A 26 2.22 8.95 -35.09
CA LYS A 26 0.94 8.65 -35.72
C LYS A 26 -0.18 9.04 -34.75
N LYS A 27 -1.15 9.82 -35.25
CA LYS A 27 -2.36 10.29 -34.56
C LYS A 27 -2.99 9.21 -33.66
N LYS A 28 -2.68 9.24 -32.36
CA LYS A 28 -3.19 8.31 -31.33
C LYS A 28 -4.24 8.97 -30.43
N LYS A 29 -5.17 9.73 -31.01
CA LYS A 29 -6.28 10.35 -30.25
C LYS A 29 -7.55 9.49 -30.19
N LYS A 30 -7.68 8.47 -31.07
CA LYS A 30 -8.83 7.55 -31.11
C LYS A 30 -8.64 6.28 -30.28
N SER A 31 -7.43 5.70 -30.25
CA SER A 31 -7.18 4.44 -29.53
C SER A 31 -7.10 4.56 -28.01
N ASN A 32 -6.84 5.77 -27.47
CA ASN A 32 -6.86 5.99 -26.00
C ASN A 32 -8.30 6.02 -25.45
N LYS A 33 -9.25 6.48 -26.27
CA LYS A 33 -10.66 6.59 -25.89
C LYS A 33 -11.36 5.23 -25.81
N GLU A 34 -10.89 4.25 -26.57
CA GLU A 34 -11.42 2.87 -26.52
C GLU A 34 -10.87 2.10 -25.32
N THR A 35 -9.60 2.30 -24.96
CA THR A 35 -9.01 1.71 -23.75
C THR A 35 -9.60 2.30 -22.47
N GLU A 36 -9.80 3.62 -22.40
CA GLU A 36 -10.47 4.26 -21.25
C GLU A 36 -11.91 3.75 -21.06
N LYS A 37 -12.66 3.60 -22.16
CA LYS A 37 -14.03 3.06 -22.12
C LYS A 37 -14.08 1.58 -21.72
N ALA A 38 -13.09 0.80 -22.14
CA ALA A 38 -12.97 -0.60 -21.71
C ALA A 38 -12.73 -0.69 -20.20
N ILE A 39 -11.80 0.12 -19.68
CA ILE A 39 -11.50 0.20 -18.24
C ILE A 39 -12.72 0.68 -17.45
N GLU A 40 -13.44 1.71 -17.90
CA GLU A 40 -14.67 2.18 -17.25
C GLU A 40 -15.77 1.11 -17.22
N ASN A 41 -15.92 0.34 -18.30
CA ASN A 41 -16.91 -0.73 -18.38
C ASN A 41 -16.55 -1.90 -17.46
N GLU A 42 -15.26 -2.22 -17.34
CA GLU A 42 -14.74 -3.27 -16.46
C GLU A 42 -14.91 -2.88 -14.98
N ILE A 43 -14.62 -1.61 -14.63
CA ILE A 43 -14.88 -1.04 -13.31
C ILE A 43 -16.38 -1.07 -12.98
N LYS A 44 -17.25 -0.68 -13.93
CA LYS A 44 -18.71 -0.73 -13.74
C LYS A 44 -19.23 -2.16 -13.57
N GLN A 45 -18.68 -3.13 -14.29
CA GLN A 45 -19.04 -4.54 -14.15
C GLN A 45 -18.59 -5.10 -12.79
N GLN A 46 -17.38 -4.76 -12.32
CA GLN A 46 -16.90 -5.14 -10.99
C GLN A 46 -17.74 -4.51 -9.87
N ILE A 47 -18.11 -3.23 -9.97
CA ILE A 47 -19.02 -2.57 -9.01
C ILE A 47 -20.40 -3.24 -9.01
N LYS A 48 -20.93 -3.61 -10.18
CA LYS A 48 -22.24 -4.28 -10.31
C LYS A 48 -22.22 -5.71 -9.78
N GLN A 49 -21.08 -6.40 -9.84
CA GLN A 49 -20.89 -7.72 -9.22
C GLN A 49 -20.73 -7.60 -7.69
N GLN A 50 -20.05 -6.57 -7.18
CA GLN A 50 -19.95 -6.30 -5.74
C GLN A 50 -21.27 -5.83 -5.12
N ALA A 51 -22.16 -5.19 -5.90
CA ALA A 51 -23.51 -4.83 -5.45
C ALA A 51 -24.44 -6.04 -5.24
N LYS A 52 -24.06 -7.24 -5.70
CA LYS A 52 -24.77 -8.50 -5.47
C LYS A 52 -24.30 -9.24 -4.21
N SER A 53 -23.55 -8.60 -3.31
CA SER A 53 -23.28 -9.20 -2.00
C SER A 53 -24.43 -8.87 -1.06
N ASP A 54 -25.06 -9.89 -0.47
CA ASP A 54 -26.06 -9.81 0.60
C ASP A 54 -25.49 -9.22 1.90
N LYS A 55 -24.87 -8.05 1.81
CA LYS A 55 -24.26 -7.39 2.95
C LYS A 55 -25.33 -6.73 3.79
N THR A 56 -25.28 -7.00 5.08
CA THR A 56 -26.14 -6.36 6.06
C THR A 56 -25.84 -4.86 6.14
N LYS A 57 -26.79 -4.08 6.65
CA LYS A 57 -26.61 -2.63 6.86
C LYS A 57 -25.38 -2.32 7.73
N ALA A 58 -25.08 -3.21 8.70
CA ALA A 58 -23.92 -3.12 9.56
C ALA A 58 -22.61 -3.31 8.78
N GLU A 59 -22.53 -4.33 7.92
CA GLU A 59 -21.35 -4.59 7.08
C GLU A 59 -21.09 -3.45 6.08
N LEU A 60 -22.16 -2.87 5.50
CA LEU A 60 -22.04 -1.71 4.62
C LEU A 60 -21.50 -0.48 5.36
N ALA A 61 -21.92 -0.26 6.61
CA ALA A 61 -21.42 0.84 7.43
C ALA A 61 -19.95 0.63 7.83
N PHE A 62 -19.59 -0.60 8.22
CA PHE A 62 -18.22 -0.97 8.54
C PHE A 62 -17.28 -0.82 7.35
N GLN A 63 -17.69 -1.28 6.17
CA GLN A 63 -16.89 -1.16 4.95
C GLN A 63 -16.64 0.32 4.59
N LYS A 64 -17.66 1.18 4.67
CA LYS A 64 -17.49 2.63 4.47
C LYS A 64 -16.52 3.24 5.47
N MET A 65 -16.55 2.80 6.73
CA MET A 65 -15.60 3.24 7.75
C MET A 65 -14.18 2.75 7.46
N GLN A 66 -14.02 1.48 7.07
CA GLN A 66 -12.73 0.92 6.68
C GLN A 66 -12.14 1.65 5.48
N GLU A 67 -12.91 1.95 4.43
CA GLU A 67 -12.44 2.70 3.27
C GLU A 67 -11.95 4.10 3.66
N LYS A 68 -12.66 4.79 4.56
CA LYS A 68 -12.22 6.09 5.10
C LYS A 68 -10.88 5.95 5.84
N MET A 69 -10.77 4.96 6.72
CA MET A 69 -9.54 4.70 7.50
C MET A 69 -8.38 4.25 6.62
N GLN A 70 -8.65 3.49 5.56
CA GLN A 70 -7.65 3.02 4.62
C GLN A 70 -7.04 4.18 3.86
N LYS A 71 -7.84 5.14 3.38
CA LYS A 71 -7.32 6.37 2.75
C LYS A 71 -6.40 7.14 3.68
N GLN A 72 -6.81 7.32 4.95
CA GLN A 72 -5.99 7.98 5.97
C GLN A 72 -4.67 7.23 6.23
N ARG A 73 -4.73 5.90 6.38
CA ARG A 73 -3.54 5.05 6.57
C ARG A 73 -2.59 5.10 5.37
N ILE A 74 -3.12 5.12 4.15
CA ILE A 74 -2.32 5.22 2.93
C ILE A 74 -1.59 6.56 2.91
N LEU A 75 -2.29 7.67 3.20
CA LEU A 75 -1.67 8.99 3.29
C LEU A 75 -0.56 9.02 4.34
N GLN A 76 -0.83 8.59 5.57
CA GLN A 76 0.17 8.54 6.65
C GLN A 76 1.39 7.66 6.32
N LYS A 77 1.17 6.51 5.66
CA LYS A 77 2.27 5.64 5.23
C LYS A 77 3.10 6.26 4.10
N ALA A 78 2.46 7.03 3.22
CA ALA A 78 3.12 7.72 2.11
C ALA A 78 3.87 8.99 2.57
N GLU A 79 3.40 9.64 3.64
CA GLU A 79 4.02 10.85 4.21
C GLU A 79 5.43 10.60 4.76
N MET A 80 5.69 9.43 5.34
CA MET A 80 6.97 9.13 5.98
C MET A 80 7.77 8.10 5.20
N THR A 81 9.00 8.49 4.83
CA THR A 81 9.99 7.54 4.29
C THR A 81 10.44 6.55 5.36
N HIS A 82 10.98 5.40 4.94
CA HIS A 82 11.51 4.40 5.88
C HIS A 82 12.58 5.00 6.80
N LYS A 83 13.49 5.81 6.25
CA LYS A 83 14.55 6.49 7.01
C LYS A 83 13.97 7.38 8.12
N GLN A 84 12.99 8.22 7.79
CA GLN A 84 12.32 9.06 8.79
C GLN A 84 11.59 8.25 9.87
N ARG A 85 11.05 7.08 9.51
CA ARG A 85 10.43 6.17 10.48
C ARG A 85 11.46 5.59 11.44
N VAL A 86 12.62 5.19 10.92
CA VAL A 86 13.74 4.69 11.73
C VAL A 86 14.31 5.80 12.61
N GLU A 87 14.51 7.01 12.07
CA GLU A 87 14.98 8.17 12.86
C GLU A 87 14.01 8.50 14.01
N LYS A 88 12.70 8.58 13.75
CA LYS A 88 11.70 8.79 14.81
C LYS A 88 11.69 7.66 15.84
N PHE A 89 11.87 6.43 15.40
CA PHE A 89 11.94 5.28 16.29
C PHE A 89 13.18 5.36 17.19
N ASN A 90 14.34 5.67 16.62
CA ASN A 90 15.59 5.84 17.38
C ASN A 90 15.48 7.02 18.36
N GLN A 91 14.92 8.16 17.94
CA GLN A 91 14.66 9.29 18.83
C GLN A 91 13.75 8.90 20.01
N HIS A 92 12.74 8.04 19.77
CA HIS A 92 11.88 7.55 20.83
C HIS A 92 12.61 6.62 21.79
N LEU A 93 13.47 5.73 21.28
CA LEU A 93 14.31 4.85 22.10
C LEU A 93 15.32 5.64 22.95
N ASP A 94 15.92 6.69 22.38
CA ASP A 94 16.86 7.56 23.11
C ASP A 94 16.15 8.36 24.22
N SER A 95 14.86 8.67 24.04
CA SER A 95 14.06 9.36 25.06
C SER A 95 13.49 8.41 26.11
N LEU A 96 13.52 7.10 25.89
CA LEU A 96 12.98 6.11 26.82
C LEU A 96 13.96 5.95 28.00
N THR A 97 13.40 5.91 29.20
CA THR A 97 14.19 5.67 30.41
C THR A 97 14.75 4.27 30.39
N GLU A 98 16.05 4.13 30.62
CA GLU A 98 16.71 2.82 30.72
C GLU A 98 16.13 1.95 31.85
N HIS A 99 15.68 2.60 32.93
CA HIS A 99 15.14 1.95 34.13
C HIS A 99 13.72 2.44 34.39
N PHE A 100 12.78 1.51 34.49
CA PHE A 100 11.35 1.78 34.76
C PHE A 100 10.99 1.76 36.25
N ASP A 101 11.98 1.56 37.13
CA ASP A 101 11.79 1.49 38.58
C ASP A 101 12.88 2.30 39.30
N ILE A 102 12.55 2.76 40.50
CA ILE A 102 13.41 3.64 41.28
C ILE A 102 14.48 2.77 41.98
N PRO A 103 15.78 3.11 41.85
CA PRO A 103 16.82 2.36 42.53
C PRO A 103 16.62 2.38 44.05
N LYS A 104 16.80 1.22 44.70
CA LYS A 104 16.68 1.09 46.16
C LYS A 104 17.88 1.74 46.86
N VAL A 105 17.63 2.35 48.02
CA VAL A 105 18.60 3.21 48.75
C VAL A 105 19.81 2.45 49.30
N SER A 106 19.81 1.11 49.30
CA SER A 106 20.97 0.29 49.69
C SER A 106 21.77 -0.29 48.51
N TRP A 107 21.61 0.24 47.29
CA TRP A 107 22.38 -0.19 46.12
C TRP A 107 23.80 0.39 46.16
N THR A 108 24.71 -0.27 46.88
CA THR A 108 26.14 -0.15 46.55
C THR A 108 26.38 -0.81 45.19
N LYS A 109 27.15 -0.13 44.33
CA LYS A 109 27.39 -0.51 42.94
C LYS A 109 27.92 -1.92 42.75
#